data_AF-A0A7C7ZUX3-F1
#
_entry.id   AF-A0A7C7ZUX3-F1
#
_cell.length_a   1.000
_cell.length_b   1.000
_cell.length_c   1.000
_cell.angle_alpha   90.00
_cell.angle_beta   90.00
_cell.angle_gamma   90.00
#
_symmetry.space_group_name_H-M   'P 1'
#
loop_
_entity.id
_entity.type
_entity.pdbx_description
1 polymer ?
#
loop_
_entity_poly.entity_id
_entity_poly.type
_entity_poly.pdbx_seq_one_letter_code
_entity_poly.pdbx_strand_id
1 'polypeptide(L)'
;MSAIFLFLVLFILLFFPLVTYALFWYEAGNSPYRFQIQQESDGKMAAWILKGLFSSFWSQILVILLFPFGIFRPLWKTGAEENSTFPPVVLIHGLYHNASAWFLFRFRLRRAGLKRIHVISYSSWRHSFREIEEQLVLRLMEIGAIEKDDPVLLVGHSLGGLLAKAYAGRKGGFPGPAVKGLITLGTPFRGSKMAAFALGKLARSLSSGSDLIKELEA
;
A
#
# COMPACT_ATOMS: atom_id res chain seq x y z
N MET A 1 -0.28 16.39 -30.53
CA MET A 1 0.35 15.70 -29.38
C MET A 1 1.69 15.17 -29.87
N SER A 2 2.83 15.76 -29.44
CA SER A 2 4.13 15.58 -30.11
C SER A 2 4.76 14.21 -29.83
N ALA A 3 5.55 13.68 -30.77
CA ALA A 3 6.30 12.42 -30.61
C ALA A 3 7.16 12.38 -29.33
N ILE A 4 7.61 13.56 -28.88
CA ILE A 4 8.37 13.76 -27.63
C ILE A 4 7.53 13.38 -26.40
N PHE A 5 6.26 13.77 -26.34
CA PHE A 5 5.38 13.42 -25.22
C PHE A 5 5.15 11.91 -25.14
N LEU A 6 4.88 11.27 -26.29
CA LEU A 6 4.73 9.82 -26.37
C LEU A 6 6.02 9.10 -25.93
N PHE A 7 7.18 9.57 -26.39
CA PHE A 7 8.47 9.04 -25.99
C PHE A 7 8.68 9.13 -24.47
N LEU A 8 8.40 10.27 -23.85
CA LEU A 8 8.55 10.46 -22.40
C LEU A 8 7.63 9.53 -21.60
N VAL A 9 6.38 9.36 -22.04
CA VAL A 9 5.44 8.43 -21.39
C VAL A 9 5.94 7.00 -21.49
N LEU A 10 6.35 6.55 -22.69
CA LEU A 10 6.88 5.21 -22.89
C LEU A 10 8.18 5.00 -22.10
N PHE A 11 9.04 6.01 -22.05
CA PHE A 11 10.26 5.98 -21.24
C PHE A 11 9.93 5.76 -19.77
N ILE A 12 8.99 6.52 -19.19
CA ILE A 12 8.57 6.35 -17.79
C ILE A 12 7.97 4.95 -17.54
N LEU A 13 7.12 4.47 -18.45
CA LEU A 13 6.47 3.15 -18.34
C LEU A 13 7.46 1.98 -18.42
N LEU A 14 8.60 2.14 -19.10
CA LEU A 14 9.61 1.09 -19.22
C LEU A 14 10.74 1.25 -18.20
N PHE A 15 11.15 2.48 -17.92
CA PHE A 15 12.26 2.80 -17.02
C PHE A 15 11.99 2.34 -15.59
N PHE A 16 10.81 2.63 -15.04
CA PHE A 16 10.48 2.27 -13.66
C PHE A 16 10.50 0.74 -13.42
N PRO A 17 9.82 -0.10 -14.25
CA PRO A 17 9.90 -1.55 -14.11
C PRO A 17 11.32 -2.08 -14.29
N LEU A 18 12.07 -1.57 -15.27
CA LEU A 18 13.45 -2.01 -15.51
C LEU A 18 14.37 -1.72 -14.32
N VAL A 19 14.37 -0.48 -13.82
CA VAL A 19 15.22 -0.10 -12.68
C VAL A 19 14.81 -0.83 -11.41
N THR A 20 13.52 -0.93 -11.12
CA THR A 20 13.04 -1.62 -9.90
C THR A 20 13.34 -3.12 -9.93
N TYR A 21 13.21 -3.79 -11.08
CA TYR A 21 13.61 -5.19 -11.21
C TYR A 21 15.12 -5.39 -11.21
N ALA A 22 15.89 -4.46 -11.79
CA ALA A 22 17.34 -4.51 -11.72
C ALA A 22 17.83 -4.43 -10.26
N LEU A 23 17.25 -3.51 -9.47
CA LEU A 23 17.54 -3.38 -8.03
C LEU A 23 17.06 -4.59 -7.23
N PHE A 24 15.86 -5.10 -7.51
CA PHE A 24 15.36 -6.35 -6.92
C PHE A 24 16.34 -7.50 -7.19
N TRP A 25 16.79 -7.67 -8.43
CA TRP A 25 17.71 -8.74 -8.78
C TRP A 25 19.10 -8.57 -8.20
N TYR A 26 19.59 -7.33 -8.12
CA TYR A 26 20.84 -7.02 -7.44
C TYR A 26 20.75 -7.43 -5.96
N GLU A 27 19.70 -7.02 -5.24
CA GLU A 27 19.52 -7.37 -3.82
C GLU A 27 19.28 -8.88 -3.62
N ALA A 28 18.42 -9.49 -4.45
CA ALA A 28 18.12 -10.91 -4.38
C ALA A 28 19.36 -11.77 -4.69
N GLY A 29 20.12 -11.42 -5.73
CA GLY A 29 21.32 -12.13 -6.15
C GLY A 29 22.46 -12.04 -5.13
N ASN A 30 22.54 -10.95 -4.36
CA ASN A 30 23.52 -10.73 -3.31
C ASN A 30 23.02 -11.11 -1.90
N SER A 31 21.93 -11.88 -1.81
CA SER A 31 21.36 -12.33 -0.53
C SER A 31 20.99 -13.82 -0.56
N PRO A 32 20.70 -14.45 0.60
CA PRO A 32 20.24 -15.83 0.65
C PRO A 32 18.97 -16.09 -0.17
N TYR A 33 18.18 -15.04 -0.47
CA TYR A 33 16.98 -15.14 -1.29
C TYR A 33 17.23 -15.63 -2.72
N ARG A 34 18.45 -15.51 -3.25
CA ARG A 34 18.81 -16.09 -4.55
C ARG A 34 18.46 -17.57 -4.63
N PHE A 35 18.80 -18.34 -3.60
CA PHE A 35 18.55 -19.79 -3.57
C PHE A 35 17.05 -20.09 -3.48
N GLN A 36 16.33 -19.32 -2.68
CA GLN A 36 14.87 -19.44 -2.58
C GLN A 36 14.20 -19.19 -3.94
N ILE A 37 14.58 -18.12 -4.64
CA ILE A 37 14.00 -17.83 -5.96
C ILE A 37 14.38 -18.90 -6.98
N GLN A 38 15.60 -19.43 -6.94
CA GLN A 38 16.00 -20.54 -7.81
C GLN A 38 15.17 -21.79 -7.57
N GLN A 39 14.88 -22.11 -6.31
CA GLN A 39 14.04 -23.23 -5.92
C GLN A 39 12.58 -23.02 -6.34
N GLU A 40 11.98 -21.88 -6.00
CA GLU A 40 10.58 -21.57 -6.33
C GLU A 40 10.34 -21.44 -7.84
N SER A 41 11.37 -21.06 -8.60
CA SER A 41 11.29 -20.97 -10.06
C SER A 41 11.53 -22.29 -10.78
N ASP A 42 11.81 -23.40 -10.08
CA ASP A 42 12.25 -24.67 -10.67
C ASP A 42 13.44 -24.47 -11.64
N GLY A 43 14.37 -23.58 -11.29
CA GLY A 43 15.50 -23.20 -12.15
C GLY A 43 15.15 -22.30 -13.35
N LYS A 44 13.88 -21.93 -13.55
CA LYS A 44 13.41 -21.06 -14.66
C LYS A 44 13.50 -19.57 -14.33
N MET A 45 14.63 -19.17 -13.77
CA MET A 45 14.81 -17.82 -13.23
C MET A 45 14.53 -16.73 -14.28
N ALA A 46 15.10 -16.87 -15.49
CA ALA A 46 14.90 -15.92 -16.60
C ALA A 46 13.43 -15.73 -16.98
N ALA A 47 12.64 -16.81 -16.99
CA ALA A 47 11.21 -16.74 -17.28
C ALA A 47 10.44 -15.96 -16.20
N TRP A 48 10.84 -16.10 -14.94
CA TRP A 48 10.27 -15.33 -13.83
C TRP A 48 10.62 -13.84 -13.92
N ILE A 49 11.86 -13.50 -14.33
CA ILE A 49 12.24 -12.10 -14.59
C ILE A 49 11.33 -11.50 -15.66
N LEU A 50 11.20 -12.20 -16.79
CA LEU A 50 10.43 -11.72 -17.93
C LEU A 50 8.95 -11.58 -17.58
N LYS A 51 8.39 -12.57 -16.87
CA LYS A 51 7.02 -12.52 -16.35
C LYS A 51 6.84 -11.34 -15.40
N GLY A 52 7.80 -11.11 -14.52
CA GLY A 52 7.79 -10.00 -13.57
C GLY A 52 7.78 -8.64 -14.27
N LEU A 53 8.73 -8.40 -15.19
CA LEU A 53 8.81 -7.19 -16.00
C LEU A 53 7.51 -6.94 -16.78
N PHE A 54 6.98 -7.98 -17.43
CA PHE A 54 5.71 -7.88 -18.16
C PHE A 54 4.55 -7.51 -17.23
N SER A 55 4.45 -8.18 -16.07
CA SER A 55 3.40 -7.90 -15.09
C SER A 55 3.50 -6.48 -14.52
N SER A 56 4.71 -5.96 -14.30
CA SER A 56 4.94 -4.61 -13.80
C SER A 56 4.59 -3.55 -14.83
N PHE A 57 4.93 -3.76 -16.10
CA PHE A 57 4.54 -2.87 -17.19
C PHE A 57 3.02 -2.70 -17.26
N TRP A 58 2.27 -3.81 -17.29
CA TRP A 58 0.80 -3.77 -17.30
C TRP A 58 0.21 -3.21 -16.01
N SER A 59 0.80 -3.53 -14.86
CA SER A 59 0.35 -2.98 -13.58
C SER A 59 0.50 -1.46 -13.53
N GLN A 60 1.58 -0.91 -14.09
CA GLN A 60 1.80 0.53 -14.12
C GLN A 60 0.78 1.24 -15.02
N ILE A 61 0.47 0.69 -16.20
CA ILE A 61 -0.61 1.19 -17.06
C ILE A 61 -1.93 1.19 -16.29
N LEU A 62 -2.26 0.07 -15.64
CA LEU A 62 -3.50 -0.05 -14.89
C LEU A 62 -3.59 0.95 -13.73
N VAL A 63 -2.49 1.14 -12.98
CA VAL A 63 -2.42 2.14 -11.91
C VAL A 63 -2.66 3.55 -12.46
N ILE A 64 -2.03 3.93 -13.56
CA ILE A 64 -2.20 5.25 -14.18
C ILE A 64 -3.65 5.46 -14.61
N LEU A 65 -4.26 4.47 -15.26
CA LEU A 65 -5.66 4.53 -15.71
C LEU A 65 -6.65 4.60 -14.55
N LEU A 66 -6.38 3.88 -13.44
CA LEU A 66 -7.25 3.85 -12.27
C LEU A 66 -7.05 5.04 -11.32
N PHE A 67 -5.89 5.71 -11.37
CA PHE A 67 -5.54 6.76 -10.42
C PHE A 67 -6.60 7.88 -10.30
N PRO A 68 -7.17 8.42 -11.40
CA PRO A 68 -8.19 9.46 -11.32
C PRO A 68 -9.46 9.02 -10.58
N PHE A 69 -9.82 7.74 -10.65
CA PHE A 69 -11.00 7.19 -9.95
C PHE A 69 -10.83 7.24 -8.44
N GLY A 70 -9.61 7.24 -7.92
CA GLY A 70 -9.32 7.40 -6.50
C GLY A 70 -9.67 8.79 -5.94
N ILE A 71 -9.80 9.80 -6.80
CA ILE A 71 -10.18 11.17 -6.43
C ILE A 71 -11.71 11.28 -6.28
N PHE A 72 -12.46 10.46 -7.03
CA PHE A 72 -13.91 10.51 -7.05
C PHE A 72 -14.51 9.80 -5.83
N ARG A 73 -14.60 10.53 -4.71
CA ARG A 73 -15.07 10.06 -3.39
C ARG A 73 -16.35 9.21 -3.42
N PRO A 74 -17.40 9.49 -4.24
CA PRO A 74 -18.60 8.68 -4.26
C PRO A 74 -18.38 7.19 -4.59
N LEU A 75 -17.36 6.83 -5.38
CA LEU A 75 -17.06 5.42 -5.72
C LEU A 75 -16.57 4.59 -4.53
N TRP A 76 -16.01 5.29 -3.53
CA TRP A 76 -15.35 4.70 -2.37
C TRP A 76 -16.18 4.80 -1.11
N LYS A 77 -17.42 5.32 -1.20
CA LYS A 77 -18.38 5.23 -0.11
C LYS A 77 -18.77 3.78 0.12
N THR A 78 -18.94 3.45 1.38
CA THR A 78 -19.34 2.14 1.85
C THR A 78 -20.69 2.32 2.52
N GLY A 79 -21.69 1.58 2.04
CA GLY A 79 -22.99 1.56 2.69
C GLY A 79 -22.91 0.74 3.97
N ALA A 80 -23.72 1.09 4.96
CA ALA A 80 -23.97 0.23 6.10
C ALA A 80 -24.63 -1.06 5.59
N GLU A 81 -24.12 -2.21 6.01
CA GLU A 81 -24.77 -3.50 5.77
C GLU A 81 -25.10 -4.12 7.12
N GLU A 82 -26.38 -4.15 7.46
CA GLU A 82 -26.84 -4.81 8.67
C GLU A 82 -26.79 -6.34 8.47
N ASN A 83 -26.32 -7.06 9.49
CA ASN A 83 -26.22 -8.52 9.53
C ASN A 83 -25.12 -9.18 8.68
N SER A 84 -23.97 -8.52 8.50
CA SER A 84 -22.79 -9.17 7.90
C SER A 84 -22.04 -10.02 8.94
N THR A 85 -21.70 -11.27 8.58
CA THR A 85 -20.89 -12.16 9.44
C THR A 85 -19.39 -11.86 9.38
N PHE A 86 -18.94 -11.09 8.38
CA PHE A 86 -17.54 -10.70 8.21
C PHE A 86 -17.26 -9.37 8.89
N PRO A 87 -16.11 -9.20 9.58
CA PRO A 87 -15.74 -7.92 10.18
C PRO A 87 -15.57 -6.82 9.11
N PRO A 88 -15.73 -5.54 9.48
CA PRO A 88 -15.42 -4.44 8.57
C PRO A 88 -13.93 -4.45 8.19
N VAL A 89 -13.63 -4.17 6.93
CA VAL A 89 -12.27 -4.15 6.39
C VAL A 89 -11.90 -2.71 6.07
N VAL A 90 -10.78 -2.21 6.60
CA VAL A 90 -10.26 -0.88 6.32
C VAL A 90 -8.98 -0.98 5.50
N LEU A 91 -8.99 -0.41 4.30
CA LEU A 91 -7.89 -0.44 3.36
C LEU A 91 -7.11 0.89 3.37
N ILE A 92 -5.80 0.82 3.60
CA ILE A 92 -4.92 1.98 3.79
C ILE A 92 -3.78 1.93 2.76
N HIS A 93 -3.83 2.83 1.77
CA HIS A 93 -2.89 2.82 0.65
C HIS A 93 -1.46 3.20 1.05
N GLY A 94 -0.51 2.96 0.14
CA GLY A 94 0.89 3.33 0.32
C GLY A 94 1.24 4.75 -0.13
N LEU A 95 2.52 5.08 -0.03
CA LEU A 95 3.08 6.34 -0.49
C LEU A 95 2.78 6.60 -1.99
N TYR A 96 2.50 7.86 -2.33
CA TYR A 96 2.17 8.36 -3.68
C TYR A 96 0.91 7.79 -4.32
N HIS A 97 0.11 7.04 -3.57
CA HIS A 97 -1.15 6.50 -4.06
C HIS A 97 -2.35 7.26 -3.49
N ASN A 98 -3.53 6.82 -3.92
CA ASN A 98 -4.83 7.17 -3.37
C ASN A 98 -5.72 5.91 -3.25
N ALA A 99 -7.01 6.08 -2.96
CA ALA A 99 -7.98 4.99 -2.85
C ALA A 99 -7.98 3.98 -4.02
N SER A 100 -7.64 4.39 -5.24
CA SER A 100 -7.60 3.51 -6.42
C SER A 100 -6.62 2.32 -6.31
N ALA A 101 -5.66 2.35 -5.38
CA ALA A 101 -4.76 1.21 -5.11
C ALA A 101 -5.55 -0.06 -4.80
N TRP A 102 -6.72 0.14 -4.22
CA TRP A 102 -7.57 -0.92 -3.73
C TRP A 102 -8.68 -1.29 -4.71
N PHE A 103 -8.68 -0.78 -5.94
CA PHE A 103 -9.77 -1.06 -6.90
C PHE A 103 -9.98 -2.56 -7.12
N LEU A 104 -8.92 -3.28 -7.50
CA LEU A 104 -8.99 -4.73 -7.73
C LEU A 104 -9.22 -5.51 -6.42
N PHE A 105 -8.58 -5.11 -5.33
CA PHE A 105 -8.76 -5.74 -4.03
C PHE A 105 -10.20 -5.62 -3.53
N ARG A 106 -10.78 -4.41 -3.59
CA ARG A 106 -12.17 -4.16 -3.22
C ARG A 106 -13.11 -5.00 -4.06
N PHE A 107 -12.88 -5.10 -5.37
CA PHE A 107 -13.67 -5.98 -6.23
C PHE A 107 -13.59 -7.46 -5.79
N ARG A 108 -12.39 -7.98 -5.54
CA ARG A 108 -12.19 -9.38 -5.11
C ARG A 108 -12.77 -9.66 -3.73
N LEU A 109 -12.59 -8.75 -2.78
CA LEU A 109 -13.15 -8.86 -1.42
C LEU A 109 -14.69 -8.86 -1.45
N ARG A 110 -15.31 -7.98 -2.26
CA ARG A 110 -16.77 -8.00 -2.46
C ARG A 110 -17.26 -9.30 -3.08
N ARG A 111 -16.54 -9.84 -4.06
CA ARG A 111 -16.85 -11.16 -4.65
C ARG A 111 -16.72 -12.31 -3.65
N ALA A 112 -15.87 -12.16 -2.65
CA ALA A 112 -15.72 -13.12 -1.55
C ALA A 112 -16.74 -12.91 -0.41
N GLY A 113 -17.69 -11.97 -0.55
CA GLY A 113 -18.74 -11.72 0.44
C GLY A 113 -18.40 -10.65 1.48
N LEU A 114 -17.18 -10.10 1.49
CA LEU A 114 -16.81 -8.98 2.34
C LEU A 114 -17.33 -7.69 1.71
N LYS A 115 -18.33 -7.07 2.31
CA LYS A 115 -19.03 -5.91 1.71
C LYS A 115 -18.84 -4.62 2.52
N ARG A 116 -18.57 -4.73 3.82
CA ARG A 116 -18.21 -3.64 4.74
C ARG A 116 -16.75 -3.24 4.56
N ILE A 117 -16.40 -2.74 3.37
CA ILE A 117 -15.02 -2.38 3.00
C ILE A 117 -14.86 -0.86 2.95
N HIS A 118 -14.13 -0.29 3.89
CA HIS A 118 -13.79 1.13 3.95
C HIS A 118 -12.41 1.38 3.33
N VAL A 119 -12.25 2.52 2.65
CA VAL A 119 -10.96 2.91 2.05
C VAL A 119 -10.56 4.28 2.56
N ILE A 120 -9.40 4.34 3.21
CA ILE A 120 -8.84 5.59 3.72
C ILE A 120 -7.83 6.12 2.72
N SER A 121 -7.93 7.41 2.41
CA SER A 121 -6.99 8.08 1.50
C SER A 121 -6.47 9.38 2.09
N TYR A 122 -5.17 9.62 1.90
CA TYR A 122 -4.42 10.76 2.43
C TYR A 122 -3.41 11.27 1.41
N SER A 123 -2.92 12.50 1.60
CA SER A 123 -1.88 13.08 0.73
C SER A 123 -0.48 12.71 1.21
N SER A 124 0.33 12.12 0.32
CA SER A 124 1.75 11.82 0.58
C SER A 124 2.68 13.04 0.44
N TRP A 125 2.17 14.16 -0.08
CA TRP A 125 3.00 15.32 -0.44
C TRP A 125 2.95 16.45 0.59
N ARG A 126 1.84 16.53 1.34
CA ARG A 126 1.52 17.68 2.19
C ARG A 126 1.74 17.44 3.67
N HIS A 127 1.82 16.18 4.09
CA HIS A 127 1.76 15.78 5.48
C HIS A 127 2.95 14.89 5.85
N SER A 128 3.42 15.05 7.07
CA SER A 128 4.31 14.14 7.77
C SER A 128 3.59 12.84 8.15
N PHE A 129 4.35 11.86 8.63
CA PHE A 129 3.79 10.60 9.10
C PHE A 129 2.78 10.81 10.23
N ARG A 130 3.10 11.67 11.20
CA ARG A 130 2.27 11.93 12.39
C ARG A 130 0.95 12.60 12.03
N GLU A 131 0.97 13.59 11.14
CA GLU A 131 -0.25 14.23 10.65
C GLU A 131 -1.16 13.23 9.89
N ILE A 132 -0.56 12.27 9.15
CA ILE A 132 -1.34 11.23 8.47
C ILE A 132 -1.90 10.22 9.48
N GLU A 133 -1.14 9.87 10.52
CA GLU A 133 -1.59 9.01 11.61
C GLU A 133 -2.79 9.62 12.35
N GLU A 134 -2.73 10.92 12.68
CA GLU A 134 -3.85 11.63 13.29
C GLU A 134 -5.09 11.65 12.39
N GLN A 135 -4.90 11.92 11.08
CA GLN A 135 -5.99 11.80 10.11
C GLN A 135 -6.55 10.38 10.06
N LEU A 136 -5.69 9.36 10.08
CA LEU A 136 -6.12 7.95 10.09
C LEU A 136 -7.00 7.65 11.30
N VAL A 137 -6.60 8.11 12.50
CA VAL A 137 -7.37 7.91 13.74
C VAL A 137 -8.76 8.52 13.62
N LEU A 138 -8.87 9.77 13.17
CA LEU A 138 -10.17 10.43 12.99
C LEU A 138 -11.07 9.65 12.02
N ARG A 139 -10.51 9.16 10.92
CA ARG A 139 -11.26 8.37 9.93
C ARG A 139 -11.66 7.00 10.48
N LEU A 140 -10.84 6.39 11.32
CA LEU A 140 -11.18 5.14 12.01
C LEU A 140 -12.28 5.35 13.04
N MET A 141 -12.31 6.49 13.75
CA MET A 141 -13.42 6.83 14.65
C MET A 141 -14.74 7.00 13.88
N GLU A 142 -14.72 7.69 12.72
CA GLU A 142 -15.89 7.79 11.85
C GLU A 142 -16.38 6.41 11.38
N ILE A 143 -15.45 5.52 11.01
CA ILE A 143 -15.77 4.14 10.62
C ILE A 143 -16.33 3.36 11.81
N GLY A 144 -15.76 3.50 13.01
CA GLY A 144 -16.27 2.90 14.23
C GLY A 144 -17.72 3.30 14.48
N ALA A 145 -18.05 4.60 14.38
CA ALA A 145 -19.42 5.06 14.53
C ALA A 145 -20.39 4.46 13.49
N ILE A 146 -19.95 4.33 12.22
CA ILE A 146 -20.76 3.70 11.15
C ILE A 146 -20.97 2.21 11.43
N GLU A 147 -19.93 1.52 11.89
CA GLU A 147 -19.90 0.08 12.14
C GLU A 147 -20.31 -0.31 13.56
N LYS A 148 -20.80 0.66 14.37
CA LYS A 148 -21.22 0.46 15.77
C LYS A 148 -20.09 -0.15 16.62
N ASP A 149 -18.87 0.33 16.40
CA ASP A 149 -17.61 -0.09 17.03
C ASP A 149 -17.26 -1.58 16.89
N ASP A 150 -17.80 -2.25 15.85
CA ASP A 150 -17.42 -3.62 15.50
C ASP A 150 -15.91 -3.71 15.17
N PRO A 151 -15.16 -4.65 15.79
CA PRO A 151 -13.72 -4.77 15.56
C PRO A 151 -13.34 -4.94 14.08
N VAL A 152 -12.43 -4.07 13.62
CA VAL A 152 -12.06 -3.94 12.21
C VAL A 152 -10.83 -4.77 11.83
N LEU A 153 -10.78 -5.24 10.58
CA LEU A 153 -9.57 -5.74 9.93
C LEU A 153 -8.87 -4.58 9.21
N LEU A 154 -7.64 -4.28 9.60
CA LEU A 154 -6.81 -3.29 8.92
C LEU A 154 -5.97 -3.97 7.84
N VAL A 155 -5.99 -3.43 6.62
CA VAL A 155 -5.14 -3.86 5.52
C VAL A 155 -4.32 -2.68 5.04
N GLY A 156 -3.01 -2.74 5.24
CA GLY A 156 -2.10 -1.66 4.88
C GLY A 156 -1.11 -2.08 3.81
N HIS A 157 -0.98 -1.29 2.74
CA HIS A 157 0.06 -1.49 1.73
C HIS A 157 1.23 -0.54 1.96
N SER A 158 2.47 -1.04 1.95
CA SER A 158 3.68 -0.23 2.11
C SER A 158 3.57 0.69 3.35
N LEU A 159 3.69 2.01 3.18
CA LEU A 159 3.45 3.03 4.22
C LEU A 159 2.11 2.85 4.97
N GLY A 160 1.04 2.46 4.29
CA GLY A 160 -0.26 2.22 4.91
C GLY A 160 -0.23 1.13 5.99
N GLY A 161 0.66 0.13 5.85
CA GLY A 161 0.86 -0.88 6.88
C GLY A 161 1.65 -0.38 8.09
N LEU A 162 2.55 0.60 7.91
CA LEU A 162 3.20 1.26 9.04
C LEU A 162 2.19 2.09 9.84
N LEU A 163 1.32 2.83 9.16
CA LEU A 163 0.24 3.58 9.79
C LEU A 163 -0.73 2.65 10.53
N ALA A 164 -1.11 1.53 9.91
CA ALA A 164 -1.97 0.53 10.53
C ALA A 164 -1.32 -0.14 11.75
N LYS A 165 -0.02 -0.46 11.67
CA LYS A 165 0.76 -0.97 12.81
C LYS A 165 0.81 0.06 13.94
N ALA A 166 1.07 1.33 13.63
CA ALA A 166 1.14 2.40 14.62
C ALA A 166 -0.20 2.56 15.36
N TYR A 167 -1.32 2.52 14.63
CA TYR A 167 -2.66 2.50 15.23
C TYR A 167 -2.86 1.28 16.15
N ALA A 168 -2.57 0.08 15.66
CA ALA A 168 -2.80 -1.16 16.42
C ALA A 168 -1.86 -1.32 17.63
N GLY A 169 -0.66 -0.75 17.57
CA GLY A 169 0.41 -0.95 18.56
C GLY A 169 0.50 0.11 19.67
N ARG A 170 -0.32 1.18 19.63
CA ARG A 170 -0.23 2.26 20.62
C ARG A 170 -0.67 1.80 22.01
N LYS A 171 0.22 1.93 23.00
CA LYS A 171 -0.11 1.68 24.42
C LYS A 171 -1.25 2.59 24.87
N GLY A 172 -2.29 2.00 25.48
CA GLY A 172 -3.51 2.71 25.86
C GLY A 172 -4.56 2.82 24.75
N GLY A 173 -4.24 2.36 23.54
CA GLY A 173 -5.12 2.43 22.37
C GLY A 173 -5.25 3.84 21.79
N PHE A 174 -5.78 3.92 20.58
CA PHE A 174 -6.33 5.14 20.02
C PHE A 174 -7.86 5.14 20.22
N PRO A 175 -8.51 6.32 20.21
CA PRO A 175 -9.96 6.34 20.07
C PRO A 175 -10.38 5.71 18.72
N GLY A 176 -11.46 4.94 18.74
CA GLY A 176 -11.99 4.23 17.57
C GLY A 176 -12.19 2.73 17.78
N PRO A 177 -12.55 1.99 16.72
CA PRO A 177 -12.89 0.59 16.82
C PRO A 177 -11.65 -0.26 17.14
N ALA A 178 -11.86 -1.34 17.89
CA ALA A 178 -10.80 -2.30 18.17
C ALA A 178 -10.26 -2.94 16.87
N VAL A 179 -8.98 -3.30 16.86
CA VAL A 179 -8.36 -3.98 15.71
C VAL A 179 -8.50 -5.49 15.90
N LYS A 180 -9.30 -6.14 15.04
CA LYS A 180 -9.46 -7.61 15.01
C LYS A 180 -8.26 -8.30 14.38
N GLY A 181 -7.59 -7.64 13.46
CA GLY A 181 -6.44 -8.19 12.75
C GLY A 181 -5.79 -7.16 11.84
N LEU A 182 -4.50 -7.36 11.59
CA LEU A 182 -3.67 -6.52 10.74
C LEU A 182 -3.05 -7.34 9.61
N ILE A 183 -3.30 -6.95 8.37
CA ILE A 183 -2.70 -7.53 7.17
C ILE A 183 -1.84 -6.46 6.52
N THR A 184 -0.56 -6.78 6.26
CA THR A 184 0.36 -5.85 5.60
C THR A 184 0.86 -6.41 4.28
N LEU A 185 1.00 -5.54 3.28
CA LEU A 185 1.45 -5.89 1.94
C LEU A 185 2.69 -5.06 1.59
N GLY A 186 3.85 -5.70 1.55
CA GLY A 186 5.12 -5.04 1.21
C GLY A 186 5.49 -3.90 2.17
N THR A 187 5.08 -3.97 3.44
CA THR A 187 5.31 -2.92 4.42
C THR A 187 6.78 -2.88 4.88
N PRO A 188 7.46 -1.73 4.77
CA PRO A 188 8.86 -1.61 5.12
C PRO A 188 9.04 -1.40 6.62
N PHE A 189 8.80 -2.43 7.44
CA PHE A 189 8.89 -2.33 8.90
C PHE A 189 10.25 -1.86 9.41
N ARG A 190 11.32 -2.14 8.65
CA ARG A 190 12.71 -1.74 8.94
C ARG A 190 13.22 -0.61 8.03
N GLY A 191 12.28 0.15 7.47
CA GLY A 191 12.55 1.12 6.42
C GLY A 191 12.88 0.47 5.07
N SER A 192 13.18 1.32 4.09
CA SER A 192 13.44 0.90 2.71
C SER A 192 14.69 1.57 2.16
N LYS A 193 15.58 0.78 1.56
CA LYS A 193 16.71 1.28 0.76
C LYS A 193 16.24 2.14 -0.41
N MET A 194 15.06 1.85 -0.96
CA MET A 194 14.46 2.61 -2.06
C MET A 194 14.06 4.04 -1.65
N ALA A 195 14.01 4.35 -0.35
CA ALA A 195 13.77 5.71 0.13
C ALA A 195 14.83 6.71 -0.36
N ALA A 196 16.04 6.24 -0.73
CA ALA A 196 17.08 7.07 -1.33
C ALA A 196 16.66 7.72 -2.66
N PHE A 197 15.76 7.07 -3.41
CA PHE A 197 15.23 7.59 -4.67
C PHE A 197 13.89 8.32 -4.50
N ALA A 198 13.39 8.41 -3.27
CA ALA A 198 12.04 8.88 -3.02
C ALA A 198 11.98 10.41 -2.82
N LEU A 199 10.89 11.00 -3.32
CA LEU A 199 10.67 12.43 -3.32
C LEU A 199 9.82 12.90 -2.13
N GLY A 200 10.25 13.98 -1.48
CA GLY A 200 9.51 14.59 -0.37
C GLY A 200 9.92 14.09 1.01
N LYS A 201 9.55 14.86 2.04
CA LYS A 201 9.98 14.64 3.43
C LYS A 201 9.46 13.32 4.01
N LEU A 202 8.17 13.04 3.81
CA LEU A 202 7.55 11.79 4.25
C LEU A 202 8.28 10.57 3.68
N ALA A 203 8.56 10.60 2.38
CA ALA A 203 9.22 9.48 1.71
C ALA A 203 10.64 9.21 2.25
N ARG A 204 11.42 10.28 2.45
CA ARG A 204 12.76 10.18 3.04
C ARG A 204 12.74 9.69 4.49
N SER A 205 11.68 9.99 5.25
CA SER A 205 11.52 9.46 6.61
C SER A 205 11.36 7.94 6.67
N LEU A 206 11.13 7.27 5.54
CA LEU A 206 11.03 5.81 5.43
C LEU A 206 12.37 5.11 5.18
N SER A 207 13.49 5.84 5.19
CA SER A 207 14.82 5.23 5.08
C SER A 207 15.12 4.35 6.29
N SER A 208 15.86 3.26 6.07
CA SER A 208 16.32 2.41 7.16
C SER A 208 17.18 3.20 8.15
N GLY A 209 16.90 3.03 9.44
CA GLY A 209 17.61 3.74 10.52
C GLY A 209 17.18 5.20 10.73
N SER A 210 16.16 5.69 10.01
CA SER A 210 15.54 6.98 10.33
C SER A 210 14.91 6.97 11.72
N ASP A 211 14.71 8.16 12.31
CA ASP A 211 14.09 8.28 13.63
C ASP A 211 12.67 7.71 13.65
N LEU A 212 11.90 7.95 12.57
CA LEU A 212 10.57 7.38 12.42
C LEU A 212 10.59 5.84 12.45
N ILE A 213 11.51 5.21 11.71
CA ILE A 213 11.57 3.74 11.66
C ILE A 213 12.02 3.18 13.02
N LYS A 214 13.00 3.79 13.68
CA LYS A 214 13.43 3.40 15.02
C LYS A 214 12.28 3.49 16.03
N GLU A 215 11.48 4.55 15.94
CA GLU A 215 10.31 4.73 16.82
C GLU A 215 9.24 3.66 16.57
N LEU A 216 8.99 3.28 15.31
CA LEU A 216 8.00 2.26 14.96
C LEU A 216 8.47 0.81 15.22
N GLU A 217 9.77 0.60 15.44
CA GLU A 217 10.35 -0.69 15.83
C GLU A 217 10.30 -0.94 17.35
N ALA A 218 10.28 0.14 18.15
CA ALA A 218 10.21 0.11 19.62
C ALA A 218 8.83 -0.32 20.14
#